data_AF-A0A183MC10-F1
#
_entry.id   AF-A0A183MC10-F1
#
_cell.length_a   1.000
_cell.length_b   1.000
_cell.length_c   1.000
_cell.angle_alpha   90.00
_cell.angle_beta   90.00
_cell.angle_gamma   90.00
#
_symmetry.space_group_name_H-M   'P 1'
#
loop_
_entity.id
_entity.type
_entity.pdbx_description
1 polymer ?
#
loop_
_entity_poly.entity_id
_entity_poly.type
_entity_poly.pdbx_seq_one_letter_code
_entity_poly.pdbx_strand_id
1 'polypeptide(L)'
;MHIIMFLYQFMVLITYKFVHHPEHNLDLLTKELYQSIQTNMDMNSIGETVSSTNASVEHTLVLTDTARVFSFGSNLKGQLGLGFSSEQSISIPQQILCLSGLPVRRIVAGGWHSFVLTVSGSLYAWGSNNYGQLGLSYFGSSPKDHQNELTSTYGSVGSTSVDDDQSKDRPFSLLDTSLSNVSIPTFVKTLRGCEIVYLACGEAHTVALTRDGGVFTFGAGRFVVGFSVIIPS
;
A
#
# COMPACT_ATOMS: atom_id res chain seq x y z
N MET A 1 -5.65 -19.17 23.54
CA MET A 1 -6.30 -19.71 22.32
C MET A 1 -5.88 -18.96 21.05
N HIS A 2 -5.72 -17.62 21.06
CA HIS A 2 -5.37 -16.83 19.86
C HIS A 2 -3.93 -17.03 19.32
N ILE A 3 -2.92 -17.22 20.18
CA ILE A 3 -1.54 -17.54 19.75
C ILE A 3 -1.47 -18.84 18.94
N ILE A 4 -2.31 -19.83 19.29
CA ILE A 4 -2.35 -21.13 18.64
C ILE A 4 -2.96 -21.01 17.23
N MET A 5 -3.98 -20.18 17.04
CA MET A 5 -4.58 -19.95 15.71
C MET A 5 -3.63 -19.16 14.79
N PHE A 6 -2.88 -18.19 15.33
CA PHE A 6 -1.90 -17.44 14.55
C PHE A 6 -0.72 -18.32 14.12
N LEU A 7 -0.17 -19.11 15.04
CA LEU A 7 0.84 -20.11 14.72
C LEU A 7 0.30 -21.12 13.71
N TYR A 8 -0.96 -21.55 13.82
CA TYR A 8 -1.56 -22.47 12.87
C TYR A 8 -1.70 -21.87 11.47
N GLN A 9 -2.18 -20.64 11.34
CA GLN A 9 -2.34 -19.98 10.05
C GLN A 9 -1.00 -19.63 9.39
N PHE A 10 0.00 -19.30 10.21
CA PHE A 10 1.37 -19.10 9.76
C PHE A 10 2.09 -20.41 9.42
N MET A 11 1.87 -21.48 10.18
CA MET A 11 2.35 -22.83 9.84
C MET A 11 1.70 -23.33 8.56
N VAL A 12 0.40 -23.11 8.34
CA VAL A 12 -0.28 -23.44 7.09
C VAL A 12 0.33 -22.67 5.91
N LEU A 13 0.69 -21.39 6.09
CA LEU A 13 1.36 -20.60 5.06
C LEU A 13 2.80 -21.08 4.79
N ILE A 14 3.57 -21.42 5.83
CA ILE A 14 4.91 -22.01 5.70
C ILE A 14 4.82 -23.38 5.01
N THR A 15 3.91 -24.25 5.44
CA THR A 15 3.70 -25.57 4.84
C THR A 15 3.27 -25.42 3.38
N TYR A 16 2.39 -24.48 3.06
CA TYR A 16 2.01 -24.18 1.68
C TYR A 16 3.21 -23.72 0.83
N LYS A 17 4.00 -22.74 1.31
CA LYS A 17 5.21 -22.27 0.61
C LYS A 17 6.25 -23.39 0.44
N PHE A 18 6.43 -24.25 1.44
CA PHE A 18 7.35 -25.39 1.41
C PHE A 18 6.92 -26.48 0.41
N VAL A 19 5.63 -26.76 0.32
CA VAL A 19 5.07 -27.77 -0.59
C VAL A 19 5.07 -27.30 -2.04
N HIS A 20 4.81 -26.02 -2.29
CA HIS A 20 4.64 -25.50 -3.64
C HIS A 20 5.89 -24.85 -4.25
N HIS A 21 6.91 -24.51 -3.44
CA HIS A 21 8.15 -23.89 -3.89
C HIS A 21 9.37 -24.43 -3.11
N PRO A 22 9.78 -25.69 -3.36
CA PRO A 22 10.85 -26.36 -2.63
C PRO A 22 12.24 -25.71 -2.83
N GLU A 23 12.41 -24.86 -3.84
CA GLU A 23 13.60 -24.02 -4.05
C GLU A 23 13.73 -22.82 -3.09
N HIS A 24 12.73 -22.53 -2.24
CA HIS A 24 12.86 -21.47 -1.23
C HIS A 24 13.82 -21.88 -0.12
N ASN A 25 14.87 -21.07 0.03
CA ASN A 25 15.92 -21.26 1.02
C ASN A 25 15.34 -21.34 2.44
N LEU A 26 15.68 -22.42 3.17
CA LEU A 26 15.31 -22.64 4.57
C LEU A 26 15.70 -21.43 5.46
N ASP A 27 16.75 -20.70 5.10
CA ASP A 27 17.21 -19.48 5.78
C ASP A 27 16.21 -18.31 5.65
N LEU A 28 15.47 -18.23 4.55
CA LEU A 28 14.50 -17.16 4.35
C LEU A 28 13.23 -17.40 5.17
N LEU A 29 12.73 -18.64 5.16
CA LEU A 29 11.55 -19.03 5.95
C LEU A 29 11.80 -18.90 7.45
N THR A 30 13.00 -19.23 7.92
CA THR A 30 13.39 -19.05 9.32
C THR A 30 13.48 -17.57 9.71
N LYS A 31 13.97 -16.69 8.81
CA LYS A 31 13.94 -15.24 9.01
C LYS A 31 12.52 -14.69 9.06
N GLU A 32 11.63 -15.09 8.14
CA GLU A 32 10.22 -14.68 8.14
C GLU A 32 9.52 -15.09 9.45
N LEU A 33 9.75 -16.33 9.90
CA LEU A 33 9.18 -16.83 11.17
C LEU A 33 9.71 -16.07 12.38
N TYR A 34 11.03 -15.86 12.45
CA TYR A 34 11.64 -15.11 13.53
C TYR A 34 11.08 -13.68 13.61
N GLN A 35 11.00 -12.98 12.48
CA GLN A 35 10.45 -11.63 12.40
C GLN A 35 8.98 -11.60 12.85
N SER A 36 8.18 -12.58 12.44
CA SER A 36 6.78 -12.68 12.86
C SER A 36 6.65 -12.94 14.37
N ILE A 37 7.48 -13.81 14.95
CA ILE A 37 7.49 -14.07 16.40
C ILE A 37 7.90 -12.82 17.16
N GLN A 38 8.96 -12.14 16.73
CA GLN A 38 9.43 -10.90 17.36
C GLN A 38 8.35 -9.81 17.33
N THR A 39 7.72 -9.61 16.16
CA THR A 39 6.63 -8.64 16.00
C THR A 39 5.48 -8.92 16.98
N ASN A 40 5.11 -10.18 17.16
CA ASN A 40 4.07 -10.55 18.13
C ASN A 40 4.51 -10.28 19.57
N MET A 41 5.76 -10.58 19.93
CA MET A 41 6.28 -10.28 21.27
C MET A 41 6.29 -8.78 21.56
N ASP A 42 6.74 -7.96 20.59
CA ASP A 42 6.77 -6.51 20.72
C ASP A 42 5.35 -5.94 20.88
N MET A 43 4.39 -6.40 20.08
CA MET A 43 2.98 -5.98 20.19
C MET A 43 2.33 -6.43 21.51
N ASN A 44 2.59 -7.66 21.95
CA ASN A 44 2.10 -8.14 23.24
C ASN A 44 2.68 -7.33 24.41
N SER A 45 3.94 -6.88 24.31
CA SER A 45 4.59 -6.06 25.34
C SER A 45 3.93 -4.70 25.56
N ILE A 46 3.24 -4.19 24.53
CA ILE A 46 2.45 -2.94 24.59
C ILE A 46 0.94 -3.18 24.77
N GLY A 47 0.53 -4.42 25.07
CA GLY A 47 -0.86 -4.78 25.37
C GLY A 47 -1.75 -5.01 24.13
N GLU A 48 -1.15 -5.21 22.96
CA GLU A 48 -1.87 -5.41 21.70
C GLU A 48 -1.89 -6.86 21.26
N THR A 49 -3.05 -7.33 20.80
CA THR A 49 -3.17 -8.65 20.14
C THR A 49 -3.17 -8.47 18.63
N VAL A 50 -2.21 -9.11 17.97
CA VAL A 50 -2.06 -9.06 16.51
C VAL A 50 -3.15 -9.89 15.82
N SER A 51 -3.85 -9.29 14.85
CA SER A 51 -4.77 -9.99 13.95
C SER A 51 -4.13 -10.32 12.60
N SER A 52 -3.29 -9.42 12.08
CA SER A 52 -2.50 -9.66 10.87
C SER A 52 -1.26 -8.76 10.82
N THR A 53 -0.26 -9.21 10.08
CA THR A 53 0.96 -8.44 9.80
C THR A 53 1.20 -8.40 8.29
N ASN A 54 1.81 -7.33 7.82
CA ASN A 54 2.29 -7.23 6.45
C ASN A 54 3.65 -6.54 6.47
N ALA A 55 4.70 -7.27 6.10
CA ALA A 55 6.07 -6.77 6.07
C ALA A 55 6.54 -6.62 4.62
N SER A 56 7.19 -5.49 4.34
CA SER A 56 8.03 -5.31 3.17
C SER A 56 9.50 -5.48 3.57
N VAL A 57 10.42 -5.20 2.64
CA VAL A 57 11.86 -5.13 2.94
C VAL A 57 12.18 -3.98 3.91
N GLU A 58 11.38 -2.90 3.87
CA GLU A 58 11.70 -1.63 4.52
C GLU A 58 10.94 -1.42 5.83
N HIS A 59 9.68 -1.85 5.89
CA HIS A 59 8.80 -1.56 7.03
C HIS A 59 7.76 -2.65 7.25
N THR A 60 7.21 -2.66 8.45
CA THR A 60 6.15 -3.58 8.86
C THR A 60 4.91 -2.80 9.26
N LEU A 61 3.76 -3.27 8.77
CA LEU A 61 2.44 -2.88 9.24
C LEU A 61 1.86 -4.01 10.09
N VAL A 62 1.14 -3.63 11.14
CA VAL A 62 0.44 -4.56 12.02
C VAL A 62 -1.00 -4.09 12.19
N LEU A 63 -1.94 -4.99 12.03
CA LEU A 63 -3.34 -4.80 12.37
C LEU A 63 -3.63 -5.61 13.63
N THR A 64 -4.31 -4.98 14.59
CA THR A 64 -4.74 -5.64 15.83
C THR A 64 -6.16 -6.18 15.69
N ASP A 65 -6.59 -7.01 16.64
CA ASP A 65 -7.99 -7.49 16.74
C ASP A 65 -9.01 -6.37 17.02
N THR A 66 -8.54 -5.28 17.63
CA THR A 66 -9.29 -4.04 17.88
C THR A 66 -9.27 -3.06 16.69
N ALA A 67 -8.87 -3.53 15.50
CA ALA A 67 -8.77 -2.76 14.27
C ALA A 67 -7.82 -1.55 14.32
N ARG A 68 -6.87 -1.55 15.26
CA ARG A 68 -5.81 -0.52 15.32
C ARG A 68 -4.65 -0.90 14.42
N VAL A 69 -4.03 0.11 13.84
CA VAL A 69 -2.91 -0.07 12.91
C VAL A 69 -1.65 0.47 13.54
N PHE A 70 -0.62 -0.36 13.57
CA PHE A 70 0.72 -0.03 14.04
C PHE A 70 1.71 -0.16 12.90
N SER A 71 2.80 0.59 12.98
CA SER A 71 3.90 0.48 12.03
C SER A 71 5.26 0.71 12.69
N PHE A 72 6.28 0.12 12.10
CA PHE A 72 7.69 0.28 12.47
C PHE A 72 8.60 -0.12 11.31
N GLY A 73 9.88 0.26 11.38
CA GLY A 73 10.90 0.09 10.35
C GLY A 73 11.36 1.42 9.75
N SER A 74 11.75 1.39 8.48
CA SER A 74 12.19 2.55 7.70
C SER A 74 11.07 3.58 7.55
N ASN A 75 11.42 4.87 7.64
CA ASN A 75 10.48 5.98 7.46
C ASN A 75 10.99 7.08 6.52
N LEU A 76 11.92 6.75 5.62
CA LEU A 76 12.57 7.70 4.70
C LEU A 76 11.59 8.44 3.78
N LYS A 77 10.47 7.80 3.44
CA LYS A 77 9.43 8.35 2.55
C LYS A 77 8.10 8.56 3.26
N GLY A 78 8.09 8.51 4.60
CA GLY A 78 6.86 8.63 5.39
C GLY A 78 5.99 7.37 5.38
N GLN A 79 6.54 6.21 4.98
CA GLN A 79 5.79 4.95 4.80
C GLN A 79 5.22 4.36 6.09
N LEU A 80 5.59 4.90 7.26
CA LEU A 80 4.99 4.54 8.54
C LEU A 80 3.68 5.29 8.83
N GLY A 81 3.37 6.38 8.11
CA GLY A 81 2.08 7.05 8.25
C GLY A 81 1.95 7.88 9.53
N LEU A 82 3.07 8.19 10.19
CA LEU A 82 3.14 8.86 11.49
C LEU A 82 3.11 10.39 11.39
N GLY A 83 2.90 10.94 10.19
CA GLY A 83 2.87 12.39 9.94
C GLY A 83 4.23 13.03 9.66
N PHE A 84 5.31 12.27 9.68
CA PHE A 84 6.66 12.74 9.35
C PHE A 84 7.46 11.67 8.60
N SER A 85 8.61 12.07 8.06
CA SER A 85 9.64 11.20 7.49
C SER A 85 10.95 11.33 8.29
N SER A 86 11.75 10.26 8.34
CA SER A 86 12.98 10.19 9.13
C SER A 86 14.03 9.32 8.46
N GLU A 87 15.29 9.73 8.56
CA GLU A 87 16.47 8.94 8.15
C GLU A 87 16.72 7.75 9.09
N GLN A 88 16.35 7.90 10.37
CA GLN A 88 16.44 6.81 11.34
C GLN A 88 15.20 5.93 11.29
N SER A 89 15.42 4.62 11.33
CA SER A 89 14.35 3.62 11.46
C SER A 89 13.74 3.63 12.85
N ILE A 90 12.44 3.39 12.93
CA ILE A 90 11.69 3.26 14.18
C ILE A 90 11.58 1.78 14.51
N SER A 91 12.19 1.32 15.60
CA SER A 91 12.21 -0.10 15.95
C SER A 91 11.03 -0.54 16.81
N ILE A 92 10.36 0.39 17.49
CA ILE A 92 9.23 0.10 18.37
C ILE A 92 7.93 0.35 17.59
N PRO A 93 6.97 -0.60 17.55
CA PRO A 93 5.67 -0.39 16.94
C PRO A 93 4.97 0.87 17.45
N GLN A 94 4.58 1.77 16.54
CA GLN A 94 3.83 2.98 16.86
C GLN A 94 2.46 2.95 16.21
N GLN A 95 1.42 3.32 16.97
CA GLN A 95 0.07 3.40 16.45
C GLN A 95 -0.09 4.56 15.48
N ILE A 96 -0.71 4.29 14.33
CA ILE A 96 -1.11 5.30 13.36
C ILE A 96 -2.43 5.94 13.82
N LEU A 97 -2.33 6.94 14.70
CA LEU A 97 -3.48 7.48 15.43
C LEU A 97 -4.59 8.04 14.53
N CYS A 98 -4.25 8.62 13.37
CA CYS A 98 -5.23 9.19 12.44
C CYS A 98 -6.14 8.14 11.75
N LEU A 99 -5.82 6.84 11.86
CA LEU A 99 -6.67 5.74 11.41
C LEU A 99 -7.58 5.20 12.52
N SER A 100 -7.48 5.72 13.74
CA SER A 100 -8.26 5.22 14.89
C SER A 100 -9.77 5.37 14.64
N GLY A 101 -10.52 4.32 14.94
CA GLY A 101 -11.97 4.28 14.72
C GLY A 101 -12.40 3.87 13.32
N LEU A 102 -11.47 3.73 12.36
CA LEU A 102 -11.80 3.15 11.06
C LEU A 102 -11.94 1.62 11.19
N PRO A 103 -12.97 1.01 10.57
CA PRO A 103 -13.11 -0.45 10.53
C PRO A 103 -12.12 -1.01 9.50
N VAL A 104 -10.86 -1.16 9.89
CA VAL A 104 -9.80 -1.68 9.02
C VAL A 104 -9.96 -3.18 8.83
N ARG A 105 -9.97 -3.61 7.57
CA ARG A 105 -10.06 -5.03 7.19
C ARG A 105 -8.71 -5.61 6.80
N ARG A 106 -7.85 -4.81 6.15
CA ARG A 106 -6.57 -5.27 5.62
C ARG A 106 -5.54 -4.15 5.61
N ILE A 107 -4.30 -4.53 5.87
CA ILE A 107 -3.09 -3.73 5.72
C ILE A 107 -2.24 -4.29 4.58
N VAL A 108 -1.58 -3.42 3.82
CA VAL A 108 -0.66 -3.83 2.75
C VAL A 108 0.54 -2.89 2.72
N ALA A 109 1.75 -3.45 2.72
CA ALA A 109 3.00 -2.74 2.55
C ALA A 109 3.59 -3.07 1.16
N GLY A 110 3.90 -2.05 0.38
CA GLY A 110 4.81 -2.15 -0.76
C GLY A 110 6.24 -1.84 -0.34
N GLY A 111 7.14 -1.63 -1.31
CA GLY A 111 8.56 -1.33 -1.00
C GLY A 111 8.72 -0.11 -0.10
N TRP A 112 8.12 1.02 -0.50
CA TRP A 112 8.26 2.31 0.18
C TRP A 112 6.91 2.99 0.49
N HIS A 113 5.82 2.24 0.44
CA HIS A 113 4.47 2.78 0.54
C HIS A 113 3.53 1.79 1.20
N SER A 114 2.38 2.27 1.65
CA SER A 114 1.52 1.57 2.58
C SER A 114 0.07 1.87 2.30
N PHE A 115 -0.78 0.89 2.62
CA PHE A 115 -2.22 1.02 2.49
C PHE A 115 -2.98 0.40 3.64
N VAL A 116 -4.17 0.94 3.84
CA VAL A 116 -5.24 0.35 4.62
C VAL A 116 -6.49 0.26 3.77
N LEU A 117 -7.11 -0.91 3.79
CA LEU A 117 -8.40 -1.19 3.20
C LEU A 117 -9.43 -1.37 4.33
N THR A 118 -10.49 -0.57 4.31
CA THR A 118 -11.59 -0.69 5.28
C THR A 118 -12.55 -1.82 4.91
N VAL A 119 -13.42 -2.21 5.86
CA VAL A 119 -14.50 -3.16 5.62
C VAL A 119 -15.45 -2.71 4.51
N SER A 120 -15.66 -1.39 4.36
CA SER A 120 -16.49 -0.81 3.30
C SER A 120 -15.84 -0.77 1.92
N GLY A 121 -14.61 -1.25 1.78
CA GLY A 121 -13.86 -1.18 0.52
C GLY A 121 -13.14 0.15 0.27
N SER A 122 -13.10 1.07 1.26
CA SER A 122 -12.41 2.35 1.14
C SER A 122 -10.89 2.16 1.30
N LEU A 123 -10.12 2.85 0.45
CA LEU A 123 -8.66 2.75 0.44
C LEU A 123 -8.00 4.03 0.97
N TYR A 124 -7.03 3.85 1.87
CA TYR A 124 -6.15 4.91 2.36
C TYR A 124 -4.71 4.54 2.01
N ALA A 125 -3.94 5.52 1.54
CA ALA A 125 -2.58 5.35 1.03
C ALA A 125 -1.61 6.36 1.64
N TRP A 126 -0.37 5.96 1.86
CA TRP A 126 0.73 6.83 2.31
C TRP A 126 2.10 6.24 1.97
N GLY A 127 3.14 7.03 2.14
CA GLY A 127 4.54 6.74 1.83
C GLY A 127 5.00 7.37 0.53
N SER A 128 5.89 6.66 -0.17
CA SER A 128 6.47 7.10 -1.43
C SER A 128 5.42 7.27 -2.51
N ASN A 129 5.48 8.38 -3.25
CA ASN A 129 4.61 8.65 -4.39
C ASN A 129 5.38 9.11 -5.64
N ASN A 130 6.70 8.91 -5.65
CA ASN A 130 7.59 9.33 -6.74
C ASN A 130 7.15 8.80 -8.13
N TYR A 131 6.41 7.69 -8.17
CA TYR A 131 5.89 7.06 -9.39
C TYR A 131 4.36 7.08 -9.48
N GLY A 132 3.67 7.81 -8.60
CA GLY A 132 2.21 7.78 -8.52
C GLY A 132 1.64 6.51 -7.87
N GLN A 133 2.46 5.74 -7.15
CA GLN A 133 2.07 4.46 -6.57
C GLN A 133 1.05 4.55 -5.44
N LEU A 134 0.65 5.75 -5.02
CA LEU A 134 -0.46 5.96 -4.07
C LEU A 134 -1.82 6.16 -4.76
N GLY A 135 -1.86 6.41 -6.06
CA GLY A 135 -3.11 6.63 -6.81
C GLY A 135 -3.87 7.91 -6.42
N LEU A 136 -3.19 8.89 -5.80
CA LEU A 136 -3.81 10.12 -5.27
C LEU A 136 -4.07 11.20 -6.33
N SER A 137 -3.47 11.10 -7.50
CA SER A 137 -3.63 12.06 -8.60
C SER A 137 -5.04 12.00 -9.18
N TYR A 138 -5.67 13.16 -9.39
CA TYR A 138 -6.98 13.26 -10.02
C TYR A 138 -6.86 12.92 -11.51
N PHE A 139 -7.32 11.74 -11.92
CA PHE A 139 -7.63 11.48 -13.33
C PHE A 139 -8.97 12.18 -13.64
N GLY A 140 -8.94 13.46 -14.01
CA GLY A 140 -10.11 14.08 -14.66
C GLY A 140 -10.39 13.31 -15.96
N SER A 141 -11.60 12.84 -16.26
CA SER A 141 -12.90 13.48 -16.09
C SER A 141 -14.04 12.45 -16.08
N SER A 142 -15.11 12.76 -15.34
CA SER A 142 -16.43 12.12 -15.49
C SER A 142 -17.04 12.52 -16.86
N PRO A 143 -17.58 11.60 -17.69
CA PRO A 143 -18.06 11.90 -19.04
C PRO A 143 -19.32 12.77 -19.17
N LYS A 144 -19.78 13.49 -18.14
CA LYS A 144 -21.12 14.09 -18.14
C LYS A 144 -21.26 15.55 -18.59
N ASP A 145 -20.17 16.32 -18.74
CA ASP A 145 -20.32 17.77 -18.96
C ASP A 145 -19.77 18.35 -20.27
N HIS A 146 -19.22 17.56 -21.19
CA HIS A 146 -18.79 18.11 -22.50
C HIS A 146 -19.17 17.15 -23.64
N GLN A 147 -20.35 17.36 -24.21
CA GLN A 147 -20.62 16.93 -25.58
C GLN A 147 -19.59 17.59 -26.51
N ASN A 148 -18.94 16.77 -27.33
CA ASN A 148 -17.98 17.11 -28.39
C ASN A 148 -16.50 17.22 -27.99
N GLU A 149 -15.86 16.08 -27.74
CA GLU A 149 -14.60 15.75 -28.44
C GLU A 149 -14.32 14.24 -28.38
N LEU A 150 -14.61 13.55 -29.49
CA LEU A 150 -14.04 12.24 -29.79
C LEU A 150 -12.56 12.46 -30.06
N THR A 151 -11.65 12.19 -29.11
CA THR A 151 -10.32 11.62 -29.37
C THR A 151 -9.66 11.16 -28.06
N SER A 152 -9.42 9.86 -27.97
CA SER A 152 -8.29 9.20 -27.31
C SER A 152 -7.17 10.12 -26.78
N THR A 153 -7.08 10.27 -25.46
CA THR A 153 -5.80 10.51 -24.76
C THR A 153 -5.69 9.61 -23.53
N TYR A 154 -5.88 8.31 -23.75
CA TYR A 154 -5.24 7.29 -22.90
C TYR A 154 -3.81 7.14 -23.40
N GLY A 155 -2.95 8.05 -22.96
CA GLY A 155 -1.54 8.06 -23.26
C GLY A 155 -0.77 8.31 -21.98
N SER A 156 0.05 7.33 -21.59
CA SER A 156 1.27 7.48 -20.82
C SER A 156 1.66 8.95 -20.59
N VAL A 157 1.48 9.47 -19.38
CA VAL A 157 2.34 10.57 -18.94
C VAL A 157 3.69 9.92 -18.70
N GLY A 158 4.57 10.06 -19.69
CA GLY A 158 5.86 9.41 -19.74
C GLY A 158 6.61 9.56 -18.43
N SER A 159 7.07 8.43 -17.90
CA SER A 159 8.18 8.39 -16.97
C SER A 159 9.44 8.87 -17.70
N THR A 160 9.66 10.17 -17.77
CA THR A 160 11.00 10.71 -17.99
C THR A 160 11.72 10.66 -16.65
N SER A 161 12.63 9.70 -16.50
CA SER A 161 13.72 9.77 -15.55
C SER A 161 14.47 11.07 -15.79
N VAL A 162 14.47 11.97 -14.82
CA VAL A 162 15.42 13.09 -14.78
C VAL A 162 16.30 12.85 -13.56
N ASP A 163 17.42 12.19 -13.81
CA ASP A 163 18.63 12.46 -13.05
C ASP A 163 19.14 13.85 -13.49
N ASP A 164 19.79 14.55 -12.55
CA ASP A 164 20.47 15.86 -12.63
C ASP A 164 19.72 17.16 -12.26
N ASP A 165 20.26 17.74 -11.18
CA ASP A 165 20.52 19.15 -10.86
C ASP A 165 20.27 20.18 -11.99
N GLN A 166 19.31 21.10 -11.76
CA GLN A 166 19.53 22.56 -11.71
C GLN A 166 18.20 23.33 -11.74
N SER A 167 18.05 24.22 -10.77
CA SER A 167 17.11 25.33 -10.80
C SER A 167 17.27 26.19 -12.06
N LYS A 168 16.18 26.48 -12.78
CA LYS A 168 15.89 27.77 -13.45
C LYS A 168 14.52 27.79 -14.13
N ASP A 169 13.67 28.67 -13.63
CA ASP A 169 12.60 29.43 -14.30
C ASP A 169 11.75 28.74 -15.40
N ARG A 170 10.54 28.31 -15.03
CA ARG A 170 9.38 28.42 -15.92
C ARG A 170 8.18 28.97 -15.16
N PRO A 171 7.53 30.06 -15.62
CA PRO A 171 6.24 30.46 -15.11
C PRO A 171 5.14 29.59 -15.75
N PHE A 172 4.03 29.45 -15.02
CA PHE A 172 2.67 29.05 -15.43
C PHE A 172 2.03 28.00 -14.51
N SER A 173 0.82 28.38 -14.11
CA SER A 173 -0.02 27.96 -13.01
C SER A 173 -0.92 26.75 -13.32
N LEU A 174 -1.52 26.20 -12.25
CA LEU A 174 -2.67 25.29 -12.20
C LEU A 174 -2.39 23.80 -12.48
N LEU A 175 -1.57 23.16 -11.62
CA LEU A 175 -1.76 21.75 -11.25
C LEU A 175 -0.98 21.47 -9.95
N ASP A 176 -1.54 21.85 -8.79
CA ASP A 176 -1.00 21.43 -7.48
C ASP A 176 -1.37 19.97 -7.19
N THR A 177 -0.89 19.07 -8.06
CA THR A 177 -0.87 17.62 -7.80
C THR A 177 0.59 17.21 -7.80
N SER A 178 1.36 17.72 -6.84
CA SER A 178 2.73 17.23 -6.69
C SER A 178 2.68 15.73 -6.41
N LEU A 179 3.47 14.97 -7.17
CA LEU A 179 3.78 13.55 -6.92
C LEU A 179 4.65 13.44 -5.65
N SER A 180 4.24 14.12 -4.58
CA SER A 180 4.98 14.17 -3.33
C SER A 180 4.65 12.94 -2.50
N ASN A 181 5.67 12.46 -1.79
CA ASN A 181 5.49 11.48 -0.73
C ASN A 181 4.51 12.02 0.31
N VAL A 182 3.71 11.15 0.89
CA VAL A 182 2.68 11.52 1.85
C VAL A 182 2.89 10.77 3.15
N SER A 183 3.17 11.46 4.25
CA SER A 183 3.45 10.83 5.54
C SER A 183 2.20 10.58 6.41
N ILE A 184 1.02 10.95 5.92
CA ILE A 184 -0.27 10.78 6.61
C ILE A 184 -1.18 9.91 5.72
N PRO A 185 -1.78 8.83 6.26
CA PRO A 185 -2.81 8.06 5.55
C PRO A 185 -3.86 8.95 4.90
N THR A 186 -3.89 8.94 3.57
CA THR A 186 -4.74 9.82 2.77
C THR A 186 -5.73 8.98 1.98
N PHE A 187 -7.00 9.39 2.02
CA PHE A 187 -8.06 8.71 1.29
C PHE A 187 -7.83 8.80 -0.23
N VAL A 188 -7.86 7.65 -0.90
CA VAL A 188 -7.66 7.54 -2.35
C VAL A 188 -8.96 7.91 -3.07
N LYS A 189 -9.14 9.22 -3.30
CA LYS A 189 -10.38 9.80 -3.84
C LYS A 189 -10.75 9.28 -5.24
N THR A 190 -9.77 8.89 -6.04
CA THR A 190 -9.95 8.34 -7.40
C THR A 190 -10.73 7.03 -7.40
N LEU A 191 -10.62 6.24 -6.33
CA LEU A 191 -11.33 4.96 -6.16
C LEU A 191 -12.58 5.11 -5.28
N ARG A 192 -13.08 6.34 -5.08
CA ARG A 192 -14.30 6.57 -4.31
C ARG A 192 -15.48 5.90 -5.00
N GLY A 193 -16.26 5.13 -4.25
CA GLY A 193 -17.41 4.39 -4.76
C GLY A 193 -17.05 3.05 -5.40
N CYS A 194 -15.77 2.78 -5.63
CA CYS A 194 -15.28 1.45 -5.96
C CYS A 194 -15.14 0.65 -4.67
N GLU A 195 -15.79 -0.51 -4.57
CA GLU A 195 -15.63 -1.39 -3.43
C GLU A 195 -14.39 -2.27 -3.65
N ILE A 196 -13.23 -1.84 -3.14
CA ILE A 196 -12.00 -2.62 -3.26
C ILE A 196 -12.10 -3.88 -2.38
N VAL A 197 -11.87 -5.05 -2.98
CA VAL A 197 -11.91 -6.35 -2.28
C VAL A 197 -10.54 -6.99 -2.14
N TYR A 198 -9.60 -6.63 -3.01
CA TYR A 198 -8.22 -7.10 -2.95
C TYR A 198 -7.24 -6.01 -3.36
N LEU A 199 -6.07 -6.02 -2.72
CA LEU A 199 -4.99 -5.08 -2.96
C LEU A 199 -3.66 -5.85 -2.88
N ALA A 200 -2.77 -5.61 -3.84
CA ALA A 200 -1.41 -6.12 -3.85
C ALA A 200 -0.45 -5.00 -4.26
N CYS A 201 0.75 -5.01 -3.66
CA CYS A 201 1.77 -4.01 -3.90
C CYS A 201 3.10 -4.69 -4.22
N GLY A 202 3.79 -4.18 -5.22
CA GLY A 202 5.21 -4.44 -5.44
C GLY A 202 6.08 -3.35 -4.82
N GLU A 203 7.32 -3.24 -5.29
CA GLU A 203 8.27 -2.24 -4.81
C GLU A 203 7.77 -0.80 -5.05
N ALA A 204 7.30 -0.54 -6.27
CA ALA A 204 6.88 0.78 -6.73
C ALA A 204 5.56 0.76 -7.54
N HIS A 205 4.78 -0.34 -7.51
CA HIS A 205 3.49 -0.45 -8.19
C HIS A 205 2.43 -1.06 -7.28
N THR A 206 1.17 -0.75 -7.55
CA THR A 206 0.00 -1.21 -6.79
C THR A 206 -1.09 -1.67 -7.73
N VAL A 207 -1.79 -2.74 -7.35
CA VAL A 207 -2.95 -3.29 -8.05
C VAL A 207 -4.12 -3.40 -7.08
N ALA A 208 -5.29 -2.89 -7.47
CA ALA A 208 -6.54 -2.99 -6.72
C ALA A 208 -7.61 -3.69 -7.56
N LEU A 209 -8.31 -4.65 -6.96
CA LEU A 209 -9.45 -5.36 -7.55
C LEU A 209 -10.73 -4.94 -6.83
N THR A 210 -11.77 -4.60 -7.58
CA THR A 210 -13.09 -4.26 -7.06
C THR A 210 -14.03 -5.45 -7.03
N ARG A 211 -15.09 -5.37 -6.20
CA ARG A 211 -16.11 -6.41 -6.08
C ARG A 211 -16.80 -6.73 -7.42
N ASP A 212 -16.98 -5.73 -8.27
CA ASP A 212 -17.59 -5.83 -9.61
C ASP A 212 -16.58 -6.29 -10.69
N GLY A 213 -15.35 -6.66 -10.32
CA GLY A 213 -14.35 -7.23 -11.22
C GLY A 213 -13.44 -6.22 -11.92
N GLY A 214 -13.59 -4.93 -11.64
CA GLY A 214 -12.68 -3.89 -12.09
C GLY A 214 -11.26 -4.04 -11.51
N VAL A 215 -10.24 -3.75 -12.33
CA VAL A 215 -8.83 -3.78 -11.93
C VAL A 215 -8.20 -2.42 -12.18
N PHE A 216 -7.56 -1.88 -11.15
CA PHE A 216 -6.85 -0.60 -11.18
C PHE A 216 -5.38 -0.83 -10.89
N THR A 217 -4.50 -0.17 -11.65
CA THR A 217 -3.05 -0.21 -11.44
C THR A 217 -2.48 1.20 -11.38
N PHE A 218 -1.57 1.45 -10.45
CA PHE A 218 -0.92 2.74 -10.30
C PHE A 218 0.52 2.57 -9.79
N GLY A 219 1.43 3.49 -10.13
CA GLY A 219 2.87 3.37 -9.85
C GLY A 219 3.74 3.13 -11.09
N ALA A 220 4.98 2.69 -10.86
CA ALA A 220 5.98 2.49 -11.90
C ALA A 220 5.57 1.39 -12.89
N GLY A 221 5.50 1.74 -14.18
CA GLY A 221 5.01 0.88 -15.24
C GLY A 221 6.04 0.62 -16.33
N ARG A 222 6.96 -0.34 -16.14
CA ARG A 222 7.71 -0.92 -17.27
C ARG A 222 7.01 -2.16 -17.87
N PHE A 223 6.04 -2.73 -17.14
CA PHE A 223 5.23 -3.89 -17.54
C PHE A 223 3.75 -3.66 -17.22
N VAL A 224 3.17 -2.57 -17.72
CA VAL A 224 1.73 -2.34 -17.61
C VAL A 224 1.02 -3.34 -18.52
N VAL A 225 0.55 -4.45 -17.97
CA VAL A 225 -0.49 -5.25 -18.63
C VAL A 225 -1.81 -4.53 -18.34
N GLY A 226 -2.06 -3.45 -19.09
CA GLY A 226 -3.32 -2.73 -19.03
C GLY A 226 -4.41 -3.58 -19.63
N PHE A 227 -5.15 -4.32 -18.80
CA PHE A 227 -6.46 -4.82 -19.17
C PHE A 227 -7.46 -4.43 -18.09
N SER A 228 -8.34 -3.50 -18.43
CA SER A 228 -9.68 -3.48 -17.87
C SER A 228 -10.45 -4.56 -18.62
N VAL A 229 -10.57 -5.76 -18.06
CA VAL A 229 -11.58 -6.71 -18.53
C VAL A 229 -12.84 -6.41 -17.73
N ILE A 230 -13.67 -5.53 -18.28
CA ILE A 230 -15.10 -5.57 -17.95
C ILE A 230 -15.60 -6.86 -18.59
N ILE A 231 -15.90 -7.90 -17.81
CA ILE A 231 -16.72 -9.01 -18.28
C ILE A 231 -18.16 -8.60 -17.96
N PRO A 232 -18.90 -7.95 -18.88
CA PRO A 232 -20.33 -7.78 -18.67
C PRO A 232 -20.99 -9.17 -18.67
N SER A 233 -21.81 -9.43 -17.67
CA SER A 233 -22.83 -10.50 -17.71
C SER A 233 -23.90 -10.19 -18.75
#